data_AF-A0A2N1FBF2-F1
#
_entry.id   AF-A0A2N1FBF2-F1
#
_cell.length_a   1.000
_cell.length_b   1.000
_cell.length_c   1.000
_cell.angle_alpha   90.00
_cell.angle_beta   90.00
_cell.angle_gamma   90.00
#
_symmetry.space_group_name_H-M   'P 1'
#
loop_
_entity.id
_entity.type
_entity.pdbx_description
1 polymer ?
#
loop_
_entity_poly.entity_id
_entity_poly.type
_entity_poly.pdbx_seq_one_letter_code
_entity_poly.pdbx_strand_id
1 'polypeptide(L)'
;MLFISLTFLNLVYVIFLGLRKKYFLNETKEYFYKISIETLFMSIVIGLLEGSSYSHGFDIPWWGFSLISFVLILSFTCLFIGMLKLKNKLYSMIKTNFD
;
A
#
# COMPACT_ATOMS: atom_id res chain seq x y z
N MET A 1 -2.91 16.68 9.70
CA MET A 1 -1.53 16.23 10.05
C MET A 1 -1.53 14.74 10.40
N LEU A 2 -2.44 14.28 11.26
CA LEU A 2 -2.54 12.88 11.68
C LEU A 2 -2.80 11.91 10.49
N PHE A 3 -3.71 12.26 9.56
CA PHE A 3 -3.99 11.48 8.35
C PHE A 3 -2.71 11.20 7.55
N ILE A 4 -2.01 12.26 7.16
CA ILE A 4 -0.78 12.18 6.36
C ILE A 4 0.26 11.30 7.07
N SER A 5 0.42 11.48 8.39
CA SER A 5 1.38 10.68 9.16
C SER A 5 1.04 9.20 9.23
N LEU A 6 -0.24 8.84 9.43
CA LEU A 6 -0.68 7.44 9.47
C LEU A 6 -0.64 6.80 8.08
N THR A 7 -1.08 7.51 7.03
CA THR A 7 -0.98 7.03 5.66
C THR A 7 0.49 6.80 5.28
N PHE A 8 1.40 7.72 5.63
CA PHE A 8 2.83 7.55 5.40
C PHE A 8 3.42 6.35 6.15
N LEU A 9 3.10 6.19 7.44
CA LEU A 9 3.52 5.04 8.23
C LEU A 9 3.04 3.72 7.59
N ASN A 10 1.81 3.69 7.09
CA ASN A 10 1.24 2.52 6.45
C ASN A 10 1.94 2.21 5.12
N LEU A 11 2.30 3.22 4.32
CA LEU A 11 3.12 3.03 3.11
C LEU A 11 4.49 2.43 3.44
N VAL A 12 5.17 2.93 4.48
CA VAL A 12 6.45 2.38 4.93
C VAL A 12 6.29 0.93 5.38
N TYR A 13 5.20 0.62 6.10
CA TYR A 13 4.89 -0.74 6.54
C TYR A 13 4.67 -1.70 5.36
N VAL A 14 3.92 -1.29 4.33
CA VAL A 14 3.74 -2.08 3.10
C VAL A 14 5.08 -2.37 2.43
N ILE A 15 5.95 -1.36 2.29
CA ILE A 15 7.29 -1.54 1.72
C ILE A 15 8.09 -2.55 2.55
N PHE A 16 8.10 -2.40 3.87
CA PHE A 16 8.84 -3.27 4.78
C PHE A 16 8.36 -4.73 4.70
N LEU A 17 7.04 -4.95 4.69
CA LEU A 17 6.45 -6.27 4.49
C LEU A 17 6.82 -6.88 3.13
N GLY A 18 6.78 -6.09 2.07
CA GLY A 18 7.18 -6.53 0.74
C GLY A 18 8.63 -6.99 0.71
N LEU A 19 9.54 -6.15 1.22
CA LEU A 19 10.97 -6.45 1.26
C LEU A 19 11.27 -7.69 2.12
N ARG A 20 10.57 -7.85 3.26
CA ARG A 20 10.75 -8.99 4.16
C ARG A 20 10.33 -10.28 3.45
N LYS A 21 11.30 -11.18 3.21
CA LYS A 21 11.18 -12.48 2.51
C LYS A 21 10.94 -12.45 0.99
N LYS A 22 11.12 -11.32 0.29
CA LYS A 22 10.86 -11.22 -1.17
C LYS A 22 9.45 -11.69 -1.58
N TYR A 23 8.47 -11.58 -0.68
CA TYR A 23 7.09 -12.05 -0.91
C TYR A 23 6.49 -11.47 -2.20
N PHE A 24 6.86 -10.24 -2.59
CA PHE A 24 6.38 -9.60 -3.82
C PHE A 24 6.77 -10.34 -5.11
N LEU A 25 7.89 -11.06 -5.14
CA LEU A 25 8.38 -11.77 -6.33
C LEU A 25 7.82 -13.18 -6.45
N ASN A 26 7.87 -13.91 -5.34
CA ASN A 26 7.58 -15.34 -5.35
C ASN A 26 6.08 -15.60 -5.18
N GLU A 27 5.40 -14.78 -4.38
CA GLU A 27 4.02 -15.03 -3.93
C GLU A 27 3.17 -13.76 -4.05
N THR A 28 3.22 -13.08 -5.21
CA THR A 28 2.56 -11.79 -5.42
C THR A 28 1.07 -11.80 -5.04
N LYS A 29 0.35 -12.90 -5.30
CA LYS A 29 -1.08 -13.03 -5.00
C LYS A 29 -1.34 -13.05 -3.49
N GLU A 30 -0.57 -13.86 -2.75
CA GLU A 30 -0.71 -13.97 -1.30
C GLU A 30 -0.29 -12.66 -0.61
N TYR A 31 0.81 -12.06 -1.08
CA TYR A 31 1.23 -10.73 -0.63
C TYR A 31 0.14 -9.68 -0.84
N PHE A 32 -0.44 -9.60 -2.04
CA PHE A 32 -1.49 -8.65 -2.35
C PHE A 32 -2.74 -8.88 -1.49
N TYR A 33 -3.14 -10.13 -1.29
CA TYR A 33 -4.28 -10.49 -0.44
C TYR A 33 -4.06 -10.07 1.01
N LYS A 34 -2.89 -10.38 1.56
CA LYS A 34 -2.50 -10.01 2.93
C LYS A 34 -2.48 -8.50 3.12
N ILE A 35 -1.83 -7.76 2.22
CA ILE A 35 -1.81 -6.29 2.26
C ILE A 35 -3.23 -5.72 2.13
N SER A 36 -4.08 -6.27 1.25
CA SER A 36 -5.45 -5.79 1.08
C SER A 36 -6.26 -5.93 2.38
N ILE A 37 -6.16 -7.07 3.06
CA ILE A 37 -6.86 -7.28 4.34
C ILE A 37 -6.32 -6.34 5.41
N GLU A 38 -5.01 -6.29 5.61
CA GLU A 38 -4.40 -5.44 6.64
C GLU A 38 -4.70 -3.95 6.37
N THR A 39 -4.64 -3.52 5.12
CA THR A 39 -4.97 -2.15 4.71
C THR A 39 -6.44 -1.84 4.92
N LEU A 40 -7.36 -2.80 4.68
CA LEU A 40 -8.79 -2.62 4.93
C LEU A 40 -9.06 -2.36 6.42
N PHE A 41 -8.46 -3.14 7.32
CA PHE A 41 -8.60 -2.91 8.75
C PHE A 41 -8.00 -1.58 9.18
N MET A 42 -6.78 -1.27 8.73
CA MET A 42 -6.12 -0.02 9.06
C MET A 42 -6.84 1.21 8.50
N SER A 43 -7.43 1.11 7.30
CA SER A 43 -8.15 2.23 6.70
C SER A 43 -9.43 2.56 7.45
N ILE A 44 -10.14 1.56 7.99
CA ILE A 44 -11.29 1.78 8.87
C ILE A 44 -10.87 2.53 10.13
N VAL A 45 -9.78 2.11 10.78
CA VAL A 45 -9.24 2.78 11.97
C VAL A 45 -8.85 4.23 11.66
N ILE A 46 -8.13 4.46 10.56
CA ILE A 46 -7.73 5.81 10.12
C ILE A 46 -8.97 6.66 9.85
N GLY A 47 -9.95 6.17 9.11
CA GLY A 47 -11.13 6.94 8.77
C GLY A 47 -12.01 7.27 9.98
N LEU A 48 -12.11 6.37 10.96
CA LEU A 48 -12.79 6.67 12.23
C LEU A 48 -12.05 7.75 13.03
N LEU A 49 -10.73 7.65 13.18
CA LEU A 49 -9.91 8.63 13.90
C LEU A 49 -9.97 10.01 13.23
N GLU A 50 -9.84 10.04 11.91
CA GLU A 50 -9.89 11.29 11.14
C GLU A 50 -11.30 11.84 11.09
N GLY A 51 -12.30 11.04 10.73
CA GLY A 51 -13.69 11.50 10.64
C GLY A 51 -14.27 12.02 11.96
N SER A 52 -13.74 11.58 13.10
CA SER A 52 -14.09 12.12 14.42
C SER A 52 -13.28 13.35 14.82
N SER A 53 -12.06 13.51 14.28
CA SER A 53 -11.19 14.67 14.53
C SER A 53 -11.39 15.80 13.53
N TYR A 54 -11.99 15.53 12.37
CA TYR A 54 -12.18 16.48 11.28
C TYR A 54 -13.38 17.38 11.59
N SER A 55 -13.12 18.57 12.12
CA SER A 55 -14.15 19.55 12.50
C SER A 55 -14.35 20.66 11.47
N HIS A 56 -13.80 20.52 10.26
CA HIS A 56 -13.89 21.56 9.22
C HIS A 56 -15.11 21.31 8.33
N GLY A 57 -15.82 22.39 7.97
CA GLY A 57 -17.20 22.42 7.43
C GLY A 57 -17.45 21.79 6.05
N PHE A 58 -16.65 20.81 5.65
CA PHE A 58 -17.03 19.83 4.65
C PHE A 58 -17.46 18.56 5.39
N ASP A 59 -18.73 18.19 5.26
CA ASP A 59 -19.28 16.95 5.80
C ASP A 59 -18.77 15.73 5.02
N ILE A 60 -17.46 15.50 5.04
CA ILE A 60 -16.87 14.26 4.53
C ILE A 60 -17.12 13.19 5.60
N PRO A 61 -17.94 12.18 5.31
CA PRO A 61 -18.18 11.13 6.27
C PRO A 61 -16.90 10.33 6.52
N TRP A 62 -16.76 9.78 7.72
CA TRP A 62 -15.57 9.01 8.15
C TRP A 62 -15.17 7.91 7.16
N TRP A 63 -16.16 7.27 6.51
CA TRP A 63 -15.91 6.23 5.52
C TRP A 63 -15.22 6.75 4.25
N GLY A 64 -15.37 8.04 3.93
CA GLY A 64 -14.68 8.69 2.82
C GLY A 64 -13.17 8.70 3.04
N PHE A 65 -12.72 9.05 4.26
CA PHE A 65 -11.30 8.96 4.64
C PHE A 65 -10.78 7.52 4.61
N SER A 66 -11.59 6.55 5.08
CA SER A 66 -11.24 5.13 4.98
C SER A 66 -11.04 4.70 3.53
N LEU A 67 -11.97 5.06 2.64
CA LEU A 67 -11.91 4.71 1.22
C LEU A 67 -10.69 5.31 0.54
N ILE A 68 -10.42 6.61 0.77
CA ILE A 68 -9.26 7.30 0.19
C ILE A 68 -7.97 6.65 0.68
N SER A 69 -7.83 6.39 1.98
CA SER A 69 -6.63 5.75 2.52
C SER A 69 -6.44 4.34 1.94
N PHE A 70 -7.52 3.58 1.80
CA PHE A 70 -7.48 2.22 1.25
C PHE A 70 -7.02 2.22 -0.21
N VAL A 71 -7.62 3.06 -1.05
CA VAL A 71 -7.29 3.18 -2.48
C VAL A 71 -5.84 3.64 -2.66
N LEU A 72 -5.38 4.66 -1.92
CA LEU A 72 -4.01 5.16 -2.01
C LEU A 72 -2.97 4.06 -1.74
N ILE A 73 -3.18 3.27 -0.68
CA ILE A 73 -2.25 2.22 -0.29
C ILE A 73 -2.27 1.06 -1.31
N LEU A 74 -3.44 0.67 -1.82
CA LEU A 74 -3.55 -0.35 -2.86
C LEU A 74 -2.89 0.09 -4.16
N SER A 75 -3.15 1.32 -4.62
CA SER A 75 -2.53 1.89 -5.81
C SER A 75 -1.01 1.91 -5.68
N PHE A 76 -0.49 2.35 -4.53
CA PHE A 76 0.94 2.32 -4.25
C PHE A 76 1.51 0.90 -4.26
N THR A 77 0.81 -0.05 -3.64
CA THR A 77 1.21 -1.47 -3.61
C THR A 77 1.31 -2.04 -5.03
N CYS A 78 0.33 -1.76 -5.90
CA CYS A 78 0.33 -2.16 -7.30
C CYS A 78 1.52 -1.58 -8.06
N LEU A 79 1.78 -0.28 -7.92
CA LEU A 79 2.92 0.39 -8.55
C LEU A 79 4.25 -0.22 -8.08
N PHE A 80 4.39 -0.43 -6.78
CA PHE A 80 5.59 -0.99 -6.18
C PHE A 80 5.88 -2.41 -6.68
N ILE A 81 4.87 -3.29 -6.69
CA ILE A 81 4.99 -4.64 -7.26
C ILE A 81 5.35 -4.57 -8.75
N GLY A 82 4.69 -3.70 -9.52
CA GLY A 82 4.93 -3.52 -10.95
C GLY A 82 6.37 -3.11 -11.26
N MET A 83 6.89 -2.10 -10.56
CA MET A 83 8.27 -1.63 -10.71
C MET A 83 9.28 -2.74 -10.42
N LEU A 84 9.06 -3.53 -9.37
CA LEU A 84 9.97 -4.60 -8.97
C LEU A 84 9.96 -5.77 -9.96
N LYS A 85 8.79 -6.14 -10.49
CA LYS A 85 8.70 -7.17 -11.53
C LYS A 85 9.38 -6.73 -12.82
N LEU A 86 9.21 -5.47 -13.23
CA LEU A 86 9.89 -4.90 -14.39
C LEU A 86 11.41 -4.93 -14.21
N LYS A 87 11.91 -4.50 -13.04
CA LYS A 87 13.34 -4.54 -12.71
C LYS A 87 13.91 -5.95 -12.83
N ASN A 88 13.23 -6.96 -12.28
CA ASN A 88 13.70 -8.34 -12.35
C ASN A 88 13.68 -8.91 -13.78
N LYS A 89 12.64 -8.59 -14.56
CA LYS A 89 12.53 -9.01 -15.96
C LYS A 89 13.68 -8.42 -16.81
N LEU A 90 13.97 -7.13 -16.63
CA LEU A 90 15.09 -6.47 -17.28
C LEU A 90 16.43 -7.12 -16.89
N TYR A 91 16.61 -7.40 -15.59
CA TYR A 91 17.82 -8.07 -15.11
C TYR A 91 17.99 -9.47 -15.73
N SER A 92 16.92 -10.26 -15.83
CA SER A 92 16.99 -11.57 -16.49
C SER A 92 17.32 -11.49 -17.98
N MET A 93 16.76 -10.52 -18.70
CA MET A 93 17.03 -10.33 -20.14
C MET A 93 18.48 -9.93 -20.40
N ILE A 94 19.03 -9.04 -19.56
CA ILE A 94 20.44 -8.65 -19.66
C ILE A 94 21.30 -9.88 -19.45
N LYS A 95 21.06 -10.64 -18.38
CA LYS A 95 21.87 -11.83 -18.06
C LYS A 95 21.89 -12.85 -19.21
N THR A 96 20.75 -13.15 -19.82
CA THR A 96 20.67 -14.11 -20.94
C THR A 96 21.33 -13.66 -22.24
N ASN A 97 21.60 -12.36 -22.41
CA ASN A 97 22.27 -11.83 -23.60
C ASN A 97 23.80 -11.77 -23.46
N PHE A 98 24.32 -11.91 -22.24
CA PHE A 98 25.76 -11.85 -21.94
C PHE A 98 26.36 -13.20 -21.52
N ASP A 99 25.52 -14.22 -21.30
CA ASP A 99 25.91 -15.63 -21.11
C ASP A 99 25.85 -16.35 -22.48
#